data_AF-A0A819UXL4-F1
#
_entry.id   AF-A0A819UXL4-F1
#
_cell.length_a   1.000
_cell.length_b   1.000
_cell.length_c   1.000
_cell.angle_alpha   90.00
_cell.angle_beta   90.00
_cell.angle_gamma   90.00
#
_symmetry.space_group_name_H-M   'P 1'
#
loop_
_entity.id
_entity.type
_entity.pdbx_description
1 polymer ?
#
loop_
_entity_poly.entity_id
_entity_poly.type
_entity_poly.pdbx_seq_one_letter_code
_entity_poly.pdbx_strand_id
1 'polypeptide(L)'
;MTEQVSHCNPSLSDANFALSCEKVLSELTRPDQSTIDEILKHDTHDKPEIILPDGRKFVWYFAIGSMINPISLYLRNIIPLISYPAKCRNHKIVFREPNGMADIEGYPEGEFHGVVHLLSDEQMSRLDAMEPTYHRIVVNSINYQEQTHLVYIYKMNIENQPTCLPRERYLDIITKGCEYYKVQPEYINRLKYEQAVIPRRQPHTFQSFTNIPEDVFYSVEELTRHNGNDPTLPLWLSINGKILEHSGLPPVDHPEYEFQKRIYTFAISRLGGREVTQIMAKVFYEPLYVIPSNDKDLCEQHRAHIEDDLYCRINNDQNKSYWKPIGRLRVSDSSL
;
A
#
# COMPACT_ATOMS: atom_id res chain seq x y z
N MET A 1 -3.83 36.24 6.29
CA MET A 1 -4.51 35.16 7.03
C MET A 1 -4.04 33.86 6.41
N THR A 2 -3.15 33.12 7.06
CA THR A 2 -2.79 31.76 6.66
C THR A 2 -3.98 30.88 6.99
N GLU A 3 -4.68 30.37 5.97
CA GLU A 3 -5.70 29.34 6.16
C GLU A 3 -5.06 28.19 6.93
N GLN A 4 -5.56 27.96 8.14
CA GLN A 4 -5.14 26.85 8.95
C GLN A 4 -5.63 25.60 8.22
N VAL A 5 -4.71 24.89 7.56
CA VAL A 5 -5.01 23.67 6.81
C VAL A 5 -5.71 22.72 7.77
N SER A 6 -6.99 22.48 7.55
CA SER A 6 -7.80 21.59 8.37
C SER A 6 -7.29 20.16 8.16
N HIS A 7 -6.36 19.72 9.00
CA HIS A 7 -5.96 18.33 9.08
C HIS A 7 -7.19 17.45 9.34
N CYS A 8 -7.28 16.29 8.69
CA CYS A 8 -8.37 15.35 8.93
C CYS A 8 -8.47 15.04 10.43
N ASN A 9 -9.69 14.89 10.95
CA ASN A 9 -9.94 14.61 12.36
C ASN A 9 -9.15 13.36 12.82
N PRO A 10 -8.07 13.53 13.61
CA PRO A 10 -7.19 12.43 13.98
C PRO A 10 -7.96 11.33 14.73
N SER A 11 -9.00 11.70 15.49
CA SER A 11 -9.77 10.76 16.29
C SER A 11 -10.52 9.72 15.46
N LEU A 12 -10.96 10.09 14.25
CA LEU A 12 -11.66 9.15 13.36
C LEU A 12 -10.68 8.14 12.76
N SER A 13 -9.51 8.62 12.31
CA SER A 13 -8.42 7.76 11.81
C SER A 13 -7.93 6.79 12.89
N ASP A 14 -7.77 7.27 14.13
CA ASP A 14 -7.38 6.44 15.28
C ASP A 14 -8.41 5.34 15.58
N ALA A 15 -9.69 5.69 15.64
CA ALA A 15 -10.76 4.72 15.91
C ALA A 15 -10.87 3.66 14.80
N ASN A 16 -10.83 4.07 13.53
CA ASN A 16 -10.95 3.14 12.40
C ASN A 16 -9.70 2.25 12.24
N PHE A 17 -8.51 2.78 12.55
CA PHE A 17 -7.29 1.97 12.61
C PHE A 17 -7.35 0.92 13.71
N ALA A 18 -7.83 1.28 14.91
CA ALA A 18 -7.98 0.33 16.02
C ALA A 18 -8.95 -0.80 15.68
N LEU A 19 -10.14 -0.48 15.14
CA LEU A 19 -11.11 -1.47 14.68
C LEU A 19 -10.54 -2.39 13.59
N SER A 20 -9.78 -1.81 12.65
CA SER A 20 -9.11 -2.58 11.61
C SER A 20 -8.06 -3.54 12.19
N CYS A 21 -7.32 -3.10 13.22
CA CYS A 21 -6.33 -3.95 13.90
C CYS A 21 -7.00 -5.10 14.63
N GLU A 22 -8.05 -4.84 15.42
CA GLU A 22 -8.80 -5.89 16.11
C GLU A 22 -9.29 -6.97 15.13
N LYS A 23 -9.90 -6.52 14.02
CA LYS A 23 -10.37 -7.39 12.95
C LYS A 23 -9.25 -8.24 12.35
N VAL A 24 -8.16 -7.62 11.91
CA VAL A 24 -7.02 -8.34 11.33
C VAL A 24 -6.41 -9.31 12.32
N LEU A 25 -6.17 -8.88 13.57
CA LEU A 25 -5.57 -9.71 14.61
C LEU A 25 -6.42 -10.95 14.91
N SER A 26 -7.76 -10.85 14.81
CA SER A 26 -8.66 -11.99 14.99
C SER A 26 -8.58 -13.04 13.88
N GLU A 27 -8.13 -12.65 12.68
CA GLU A 27 -8.00 -13.53 11.50
C GLU A 27 -6.59 -14.14 11.40
N LEU A 28 -5.61 -13.62 12.13
CA LEU A 28 -4.22 -14.05 12.06
C LEU A 28 -3.97 -15.35 12.84
N THR A 29 -3.53 -16.38 12.14
CA THR A 29 -2.90 -17.55 12.78
C THR A 29 -1.41 -17.27 12.96
N ARG A 30 -0.96 -17.17 14.22
CA ARG A 30 0.46 -16.99 14.54
C ARG A 30 1.08 -18.33 14.92
N PRO A 31 2.35 -18.57 14.55
CA PRO A 31 3.12 -19.66 15.15
C PRO A 31 3.12 -19.54 16.66
N ASP A 32 3.13 -20.68 17.34
CA ASP A 32 3.25 -20.69 18.78
C ASP A 32 4.62 -20.15 19.23
N GLN A 33 4.69 -19.71 20.48
CA GLN A 33 5.90 -19.11 21.02
C GLN A 33 7.10 -20.06 21.01
N SER A 34 6.89 -21.38 21.16
CA SER A 34 7.99 -22.34 21.16
C SER A 34 8.65 -22.47 19.79
N THR A 35 7.86 -22.42 18.71
CA THR A 35 8.38 -22.34 17.34
C THR A 35 9.23 -21.08 17.13
N ILE A 36 8.78 -19.94 17.66
CA ILE A 36 9.51 -18.66 17.56
C ILE A 36 10.82 -18.75 18.36
N ASP A 37 10.78 -19.26 19.59
CA ASP A 37 11.94 -19.43 20.46
C ASP A 37 12.98 -20.38 19.84
N GLU A 38 12.53 -21.45 19.18
CA GLU A 38 13.42 -22.36 18.43
C GLU A 38 14.13 -21.66 17.29
N ILE A 39 13.44 -20.79 16.54
CA ILE A 39 14.07 -20.00 15.47
C ILE A 39 15.12 -19.06 16.05
N LEU A 40 14.77 -18.33 17.13
CA LEU A 40 15.65 -17.33 17.74
C LEU A 40 16.92 -17.91 18.38
N LYS A 41 16.96 -19.20 18.74
CA LYS A 41 18.19 -19.87 19.21
C LYS A 41 19.32 -19.85 18.16
N HIS A 42 18.97 -19.66 16.88
CA HIS A 42 19.91 -19.60 15.77
C HIS A 42 20.20 -18.16 15.30
N ASP A 43 19.60 -17.15 15.94
CA ASP A 43 19.80 -15.76 15.56
C ASP A 43 21.20 -15.28 15.94
N THR A 44 21.86 -14.60 15.01
CA THR A 44 23.13 -13.92 15.27
C THR A 44 22.99 -12.46 14.86
N HIS A 45 23.24 -11.54 15.80
CA HIS A 45 22.99 -10.11 15.58
C HIS A 45 23.92 -9.47 14.53
N ASP A 46 24.94 -10.19 14.09
CA ASP A 46 25.90 -9.81 13.05
C ASP A 46 25.46 -10.21 11.64
N LYS A 47 24.23 -10.72 11.47
CA LYS A 47 23.66 -11.09 10.17
C LYS A 47 22.18 -10.70 10.08
N PRO A 48 21.70 -10.33 8.87
CA PRO A 48 20.29 -10.04 8.64
C PRO A 48 19.42 -11.28 8.43
N GLU A 49 19.97 -12.48 8.61
CA GLU A 49 19.31 -13.74 8.29
C GLU A 49 19.56 -14.79 9.37
N ILE A 50 18.54 -15.58 9.66
CA ILE A 50 18.60 -16.78 10.50
C ILE A 50 18.47 -17.98 9.57
N ILE A 51 19.45 -18.90 9.61
CA ILE A 51 19.42 -20.15 8.84
C ILE A 51 19.37 -21.31 9.83
N LEU A 52 18.28 -22.07 9.80
CA LEU A 52 18.08 -23.23 10.65
C LEU A 52 18.86 -24.45 10.14
N PRO A 53 19.10 -25.47 10.99
CA PRO A 53 19.78 -26.70 10.57
C PRO A 53 19.09 -27.47 9.44
N ASP A 54 17.78 -27.30 9.29
CA ASP A 54 16.98 -27.91 8.22
C ASP A 54 16.98 -27.11 6.91
N GLY A 55 17.71 -25.99 6.87
CA GLY A 55 17.83 -25.11 5.71
C GLY A 55 16.71 -24.06 5.58
N ARG A 56 15.71 -24.04 6.47
CA ARG A 56 14.75 -22.93 6.50
C ARG A 56 15.46 -21.63 6.83
N LYS A 57 15.02 -20.55 6.18
CA LYS A 57 15.60 -19.22 6.28
C LYS A 57 14.56 -18.20 6.74
N PHE A 58 14.98 -17.33 7.64
CA PHE A 58 14.22 -16.17 8.12
C PHE A 58 15.07 -14.91 7.97
N VAL A 59 14.40 -13.78 7.81
CA VAL A 59 15.04 -12.53 7.43
C VAL A 59 14.55 -11.40 8.33
N TRP A 60 15.51 -10.65 8.87
CA TRP A 60 15.24 -9.43 9.60
C TRP A 60 15.13 -8.25 8.64
N TYR A 61 13.95 -7.62 8.63
CA TYR A 61 13.58 -6.55 7.71
C TYR A 61 13.19 -5.28 8.47
N PHE A 62 13.86 -4.17 8.19
CA PHE A 62 13.59 -2.86 8.76
C PHE A 62 12.63 -2.06 7.87
N ALA A 63 11.37 -1.98 8.29
CA ALA A 63 10.36 -1.17 7.65
C ALA A 63 10.47 0.31 8.07
N ILE A 64 10.38 1.19 7.07
CA ILE A 64 10.45 2.66 7.23
C ILE A 64 9.30 3.42 6.57
N GLY A 65 8.48 2.72 5.79
CA GLY A 65 7.35 3.27 5.05
C GLY A 65 6.05 2.61 5.45
N SER A 66 5.14 2.40 4.49
CA SER A 66 3.85 1.75 4.77
C SER A 66 3.97 0.36 5.42
N MET A 67 5.10 -0.35 5.26
CA MET A 67 5.31 -1.66 5.88
C MET A 67 5.48 -1.60 7.41
N ILE A 68 5.65 -0.41 8.01
CA ILE A 68 5.57 -0.26 9.47
C ILE A 68 4.14 -0.54 9.97
N ASN A 69 3.13 -0.36 9.12
CA ASN A 69 1.73 -0.49 9.51
C ASN A 69 1.27 -1.96 9.47
N PRO A 70 0.76 -2.54 10.57
CA PRO A 70 0.38 -3.95 10.64
C PRO A 70 -0.75 -4.32 9.66
N ILE A 71 -1.66 -3.38 9.38
CA ILE A 71 -2.71 -3.56 8.37
C ILE A 71 -2.11 -3.64 6.97
N SER A 72 -1.16 -2.75 6.66
CA SER A 72 -0.51 -2.74 5.35
C SER A 72 0.28 -4.03 5.08
N LEU A 73 0.90 -4.60 6.12
CA LEU A 73 1.54 -5.93 6.05
C LEU A 73 0.50 -7.02 5.78
N TYR A 74 -0.58 -7.06 6.58
CA TYR A 74 -1.64 -8.05 6.45
C TYR A 74 -2.28 -8.06 5.05
N LEU A 75 -2.63 -6.88 4.52
CA LEU A 75 -3.25 -6.75 3.20
C LEU A 75 -2.34 -7.21 2.04
N ARG A 76 -1.04 -7.38 2.32
CA ARG A 76 -0.04 -7.92 1.40
C ARG A 76 0.32 -9.37 1.70
N ASN A 77 -0.41 -10.03 2.59
CA ASN A 77 -0.15 -11.39 3.08
C ASN A 77 1.25 -11.55 3.69
N ILE A 78 1.68 -10.52 4.43
CA ILE A 78 2.91 -10.53 5.22
C ILE A 78 2.49 -10.51 6.69
N ILE A 79 2.96 -11.50 7.44
CA ILE A 79 2.63 -11.72 8.84
C ILE A 79 3.96 -11.95 9.55
N PRO A 80 4.56 -10.91 10.14
CA PRO A 80 5.82 -11.07 10.86
C PRO A 80 5.69 -12.04 12.02
N LEU A 81 6.74 -12.82 12.27
CA LEU A 81 6.88 -13.66 13.46
C LEU A 81 7.07 -12.78 14.70
N ILE A 82 7.94 -11.78 14.57
CA ILE A 82 8.31 -10.83 15.61
C ILE A 82 8.32 -9.44 15.00
N SER A 83 8.02 -8.42 15.80
CA SER A 83 8.22 -7.03 15.42
C SER A 83 8.64 -6.19 16.62
N TYR A 84 9.59 -5.29 16.45
CA TYR A 84 10.02 -4.36 17.51
C TYR A 84 10.43 -3.00 16.94
N PRO A 85 10.22 -1.90 17.70
CA PRO A 85 10.66 -0.57 17.28
C PRO A 85 12.19 -0.46 17.39
N ALA A 86 12.80 0.21 16.42
CA ALA A 86 14.23 0.43 16.37
C ALA A 86 14.57 1.79 15.72
N LYS A 87 15.83 2.18 15.83
CA LYS A 87 16.41 3.35 15.14
C LYS A 87 17.56 2.92 14.22
N CYS A 88 17.78 3.68 13.15
CA CYS A 88 18.91 3.54 12.23
C CYS A 88 19.74 4.81 12.26
N ARG A 89 21.03 4.70 12.57
CA ARG A 89 21.97 5.83 12.56
C ARG A 89 22.65 5.99 11.19
N ASN A 90 23.33 7.12 11.02
CA ASN A 90 24.08 7.51 9.83
C ASN A 90 23.21 7.61 8.56
N HIS A 91 21.90 7.74 8.73
CA HIS A 91 20.92 7.83 7.65
C HIS A 91 19.80 8.78 8.04
N LYS A 92 19.12 9.33 7.03
CA LYS A 92 17.85 10.05 7.19
C LYS A 92 16.81 9.45 6.25
N ILE A 93 15.55 9.52 6.67
CA ILE A 93 14.42 9.22 5.79
C ILE A 93 14.21 10.41 4.84
N VAL A 94 13.93 10.10 3.58
CA VAL A 94 13.50 11.07 2.57
C VAL A 94 12.27 10.53 1.84
N PHE A 95 11.55 11.40 1.16
CA PHE A 95 10.40 11.01 0.34
C PHE A 95 10.66 11.39 -1.12
N ARG A 96 10.41 10.48 -2.05
CA ARG A 96 10.77 10.63 -3.46
C ARG A 96 9.56 10.66 -4.39
N GLU A 97 9.73 11.33 -5.52
CA GLU A 97 8.76 11.37 -6.60
C GLU A 97 8.39 9.97 -7.13
N PRO A 98 7.26 9.83 -7.84
CA PRO A 98 6.21 10.83 -8.03
C PRO A 98 5.22 10.90 -6.85
N ASN A 99 5.25 9.94 -5.93
CA ASN A 99 4.19 9.76 -4.93
C ASN A 99 4.60 10.11 -3.49
N GLY A 100 5.83 10.58 -3.28
CA GLY A 100 6.35 10.85 -1.94
C GLY A 100 6.52 9.56 -1.13
N MET A 101 7.07 8.52 -1.77
CA MET A 101 7.35 7.24 -1.12
C MET A 101 8.65 7.30 -0.33
N ALA A 102 8.71 6.59 0.79
CA ALA A 102 9.85 6.61 1.71
C ALA A 102 11.09 5.95 1.08
N ASP A 103 12.24 6.59 1.26
CA ASP A 103 13.57 6.12 0.89
C ASP A 103 14.58 6.57 1.96
N ILE A 104 15.84 6.14 1.85
CA ILE A 104 16.91 6.51 2.78
C ILE A 104 18.09 7.15 2.05
N GLU A 105 18.68 8.15 2.69
CA GLU A 105 19.97 8.74 2.29
C GLU A 105 20.99 8.60 3.41
N GLY A 106 22.26 8.39 3.06
CA GLY A 106 23.35 8.48 4.01
C GLY A 106 23.43 9.89 4.59
N TYR A 107 23.50 10.00 5.90
CA TYR A 107 23.59 11.26 6.63
C TYR A 107 24.28 10.98 7.97
N PRO A 108 25.58 11.26 8.14
CA PRO A 108 26.37 10.80 9.30
C PRO A 108 25.77 11.13 10.67
N GLU A 109 25.22 12.33 10.84
CA GLU A 109 24.56 12.76 12.08
C GLU A 109 23.05 12.42 12.11
N GLY A 110 22.61 11.66 11.11
CA GLY A 110 21.23 11.29 10.89
C GLY A 110 20.77 10.12 11.73
N GLU A 111 19.53 10.21 12.15
CA GLU A 111 18.80 9.09 12.72
C GLU A 111 17.34 9.13 12.24
N PHE A 112 16.80 7.95 11.96
CA PHE A 112 15.36 7.74 11.78
C PHE A 112 14.91 6.50 12.54
N HIS A 113 13.61 6.40 12.81
CA HIS A 113 13.02 5.27 13.53
C HIS A 113 12.07 4.51 12.60
N GLY A 114 11.83 3.25 12.93
CA GLY A 114 10.87 2.40 12.23
C GLY A 114 10.64 1.12 13.01
N VAL A 115 10.32 0.04 12.29
CA VAL A 115 10.02 -1.26 12.91
C VAL A 115 10.81 -2.35 12.22
N VAL A 116 11.50 -3.18 13.00
CA VAL A 116 12.16 -4.38 12.52
C VAL A 116 11.18 -5.55 12.64
N HIS A 117 11.04 -6.31 11.56
CA HIS A 117 10.19 -7.48 11.43
C HIS A 117 11.03 -8.73 11.16
N LEU A 118 10.70 -9.86 11.80
CA LEU A 118 11.22 -11.17 11.41
C LEU A 118 10.24 -11.85 10.44
N LEU A 119 10.67 -12.08 9.21
CA LEU A 119 9.86 -12.66 8.13
C LEU A 119 10.42 -14.01 7.70
N SER A 120 9.57 -14.88 7.17
CA SER A 120 10.05 -16.06 6.45
C SER A 120 10.65 -15.68 5.08
N ASP A 121 11.52 -16.52 4.54
CA ASP A 121 12.09 -16.32 3.20
C ASP A 121 11.00 -16.19 2.10
N GLU A 122 9.90 -16.93 2.22
CA GLU A 122 8.76 -16.83 1.32
C GLU A 122 8.09 -15.44 1.38
N GLN A 123 7.84 -14.92 2.58
CA GLN A 123 7.26 -13.58 2.76
C GLN A 123 8.20 -12.49 2.23
N MET A 124 9.50 -12.69 2.43
CA MET A 124 10.53 -11.76 1.98
C MET A 124 10.65 -11.76 0.44
N SER A 125 10.50 -12.92 -0.20
CA SER A 125 10.40 -13.04 -1.66
C SER A 125 9.15 -12.36 -2.23
N ARG A 126 8.01 -12.41 -1.52
CA ARG A 126 6.80 -11.65 -1.90
C ARG A 126 7.04 -10.14 -1.81
N LEU A 127 7.74 -9.67 -0.78
CA LEU A 127 8.13 -8.26 -0.66
C LEU A 127 9.00 -7.81 -1.84
N ASP A 128 10.01 -8.59 -2.24
CA ASP A 128 10.83 -8.27 -3.41
C ASP A 128 10.00 -8.09 -4.68
N ALA A 129 9.03 -8.99 -4.89
CA ALA A 129 8.16 -8.92 -6.06
C ALA A 129 7.27 -7.67 -6.08
N MET A 130 6.99 -7.08 -4.91
CA MET A 130 6.19 -5.86 -4.78
C MET A 130 7.00 -4.56 -4.86
N GLU A 131 8.31 -4.63 -4.62
CA GLU A 131 9.20 -3.46 -4.55
C GLU A 131 10.23 -3.43 -5.70
N PRO A 132 9.82 -3.53 -6.99
CA PRO A 132 10.75 -3.68 -8.11
C PRO A 132 11.66 -2.46 -8.33
N THR A 133 11.31 -1.32 -7.74
CA THR A 133 12.09 -0.07 -7.78
C THR A 133 13.10 0.05 -6.65
N TYR A 134 13.14 -0.90 -5.72
CA TYR A 134 14.05 -0.91 -4.59
C TYR A 134 15.02 -2.10 -4.67
N HIS A 135 16.13 -1.99 -3.95
CA HIS A 135 17.02 -3.09 -3.61
C HIS A 135 17.20 -3.13 -2.10
N ARG A 136 17.58 -4.29 -1.59
CA ARG A 136 17.93 -4.43 -0.18
C ARG A 136 19.36 -3.97 0.04
N ILE A 137 19.56 -3.19 1.09
CA ILE A 137 20.88 -2.95 1.67
C ILE A 137 20.90 -3.43 3.13
N VAL A 138 22.09 -3.71 3.66
CA VAL A 138 22.25 -4.08 5.07
C VAL A 138 22.56 -2.83 5.88
N VAL A 139 21.85 -2.64 6.99
CA VAL A 139 22.08 -1.55 7.94
C VAL A 139 22.15 -2.09 9.37
N ASN A 140 22.79 -1.32 10.25
CA ASN A 140 22.72 -1.56 11.68
C ASN A 140 21.44 -0.91 12.24
N SER A 141 20.52 -1.74 12.73
CA SER A 141 19.41 -1.28 13.55
C SER A 141 19.80 -1.30 15.03
N ILE A 142 19.25 -0.37 15.82
CA ILE A 142 19.47 -0.29 17.26
C ILE A 142 18.10 -0.27 17.93
N ASN A 143 17.77 -1.27 18.73
CA ASN A 143 16.51 -1.27 19.49
C ASN A 143 16.56 -0.26 20.66
N TYR A 144 15.43 -0.04 21.34
CA TYR A 144 15.39 0.91 22.47
C TYR A 144 16.04 0.40 23.76
N GLN A 145 16.65 -0.78 23.73
CA GLN A 145 17.53 -1.32 24.78
C GLN A 145 19.01 -1.17 24.37
N GLU A 146 19.29 -0.39 23.32
CA GLU A 146 20.63 -0.15 22.74
C GLU A 146 21.33 -1.42 22.23
N GLN A 147 20.57 -2.46 21.88
CA GLN A 147 21.10 -3.64 21.22
C GLN A 147 21.13 -3.42 19.72
N THR A 148 22.28 -3.69 19.10
CA THR A 148 22.46 -3.61 17.65
C THR A 148 22.11 -4.93 16.99
N HIS A 149 21.52 -4.86 15.79
CA HIS A 149 21.17 -6.01 14.96
C HIS A 149 21.29 -5.63 13.46
N LEU A 150 22.01 -6.43 12.66
CA LEU A 150 22.08 -6.24 11.21
C LEU A 150 20.76 -6.65 10.57
N VAL A 151 20.21 -5.79 9.73
CA VAL A 151 18.90 -5.99 9.10
C VAL A 151 18.93 -5.55 7.64
N TYR A 152 18.03 -6.10 6.83
CA TYR A 152 17.77 -5.56 5.49
C TYR A 152 16.82 -4.37 5.54
N ILE A 153 17.08 -3.37 4.72
CA ILE A 153 16.18 -2.25 4.44
C ILE A 153 16.10 -2.04 2.93
N TYR A 154 14.94 -1.62 2.42
CA TYR A 154 14.78 -1.26 1.01
C TYR A 154 15.24 0.17 0.75
N LYS A 155 16.07 0.32 -0.29
CA LYS A 155 16.54 1.60 -0.83
C LYS A 155 16.18 1.69 -2.31
N MET A 156 15.71 2.84 -2.77
CA MET A 156 15.35 3.01 -4.19
C MET A 156 16.58 2.83 -5.10
N ASN A 157 16.39 2.16 -6.25
CA ASN A 157 17.42 1.89 -7.27
C ASN A 157 17.75 3.12 -8.15
N ILE A 158 17.23 4.30 -7.80
CA ILE A 158 17.31 5.48 -8.65
C ILE A 158 18.15 6.53 -7.94
N GLU A 159 19.43 6.57 -8.31
CA GLU A 159 20.29 7.69 -7.94
C GLU A 159 19.70 8.99 -8.50
N ASN A 160 19.63 10.03 -7.67
CA ASN A 160 19.17 11.37 -8.04
C ASN A 160 17.67 11.54 -8.31
N GLN A 161 16.80 10.63 -7.85
CA GLN A 161 15.37 10.93 -7.89
C GLN A 161 15.06 12.15 -6.99
N PRO A 162 14.33 13.17 -7.49
CA PRO A 162 14.01 14.34 -6.69
C PRO A 162 13.24 13.95 -5.42
N THR A 163 13.56 14.63 -4.33
CA THR A 163 12.73 14.58 -3.13
C THR A 163 11.42 15.31 -3.39
N CYS A 164 10.31 14.77 -2.89
CA CYS A 164 9.03 15.47 -2.87
C CYS A 164 8.32 15.26 -1.52
N LEU A 165 7.18 15.94 -1.34
CA LEU A 165 6.41 15.79 -0.12
C LEU A 165 5.63 14.46 -0.12
N PRO A 166 5.59 13.73 1.01
CA PRO A 166 4.68 12.60 1.16
C PRO A 166 3.23 13.10 1.15
N ARG A 167 2.31 12.25 0.70
CA ARG A 167 0.88 12.50 0.90
C ARG A 167 0.52 12.30 2.37
N GLU A 168 -0.38 13.11 2.90
CA GLU A 168 -0.86 13.03 4.27
C GLU A 168 -1.40 11.63 4.61
N ARG A 169 -2.12 10.98 3.68
CA ARG A 169 -2.53 9.56 3.81
C ARG A 169 -1.35 8.63 4.09
N TYR A 170 -0.26 8.77 3.33
CA TYR A 170 0.90 7.89 3.46
C TYR A 170 1.61 8.09 4.81
N LEU A 171 1.69 9.34 5.27
CA LEU A 171 2.28 9.66 6.56
C LEU A 171 1.40 9.21 7.74
N ASP A 172 0.08 9.28 7.63
CA ASP A 172 -0.85 8.72 8.63
C ASP A 172 -0.67 7.19 8.74
N ILE A 173 -0.53 6.47 7.61
CA ILE A 173 -0.23 5.03 7.63
C ILE A 173 1.07 4.74 8.41
N ILE A 174 2.14 5.48 8.14
CA ILE A 174 3.44 5.34 8.83
C ILE A 174 3.27 5.61 10.32
N THR A 175 2.71 6.76 10.68
CA THR A 175 2.60 7.19 12.08
C THR A 175 1.72 6.25 12.91
N LYS A 176 0.62 5.74 12.34
CA LYS A 176 -0.22 4.71 12.99
C LYS A 176 0.53 3.41 13.26
N GLY A 177 1.36 2.97 12.32
CA GLY A 177 2.21 1.81 12.54
C GLY A 177 3.27 2.07 13.62
N CYS A 178 3.89 3.24 13.61
CA CYS A 178 4.82 3.67 14.65
C CYS A 178 4.17 3.66 16.03
N GLU A 179 2.95 4.18 16.15
CA GLU A 179 2.17 4.16 17.41
C GLU A 179 1.84 2.74 17.86
N TYR A 180 1.37 1.89 16.94
CA TYR A 180 1.06 0.49 17.22
C TYR A 180 2.26 -0.27 17.79
N TYR A 181 3.45 -0.07 17.20
CA TYR A 181 4.69 -0.71 17.63
C TYR A 181 5.46 0.08 18.70
N LYS A 182 4.88 1.14 19.27
CA LYS A 182 5.46 1.95 20.34
C LYS A 182 6.83 2.53 19.98
N VAL A 183 6.98 2.98 18.73
CA VAL A 183 8.09 3.84 18.31
C VAL A 183 8.11 5.09 19.20
N GLN A 184 9.31 5.63 19.42
CA GLN A 184 9.53 6.74 20.33
C GLN A 184 8.59 7.95 20.05
N PRO A 185 7.86 8.49 21.06
CA PRO A 185 6.87 9.55 20.86
C PRO A 185 7.42 10.82 20.22
N GLU A 186 8.66 11.21 20.56
CA GLU A 186 9.30 12.39 19.97
C GLU A 186 9.45 12.24 18.45
N TYR A 187 9.80 11.06 17.96
CA TYR A 187 9.89 10.80 16.52
C TYR A 187 8.52 10.81 15.85
N ILE A 188 7.50 10.24 16.49
CA ILE A 188 6.11 10.25 15.98
C ILE A 188 5.60 11.70 15.88
N ASN A 189 5.86 12.54 16.87
CA ASN A 189 5.47 13.95 16.87
C ASN A 189 6.16 14.73 15.75
N ARG A 190 7.45 14.49 15.50
CA ARG A 190 8.16 15.07 14.35
C ARG A 190 7.49 14.71 13.03
N LEU A 191 7.15 13.43 12.84
CA LEU A 191 6.41 13.00 11.64
C LEU A 191 5.03 13.68 11.56
N LYS A 192 4.26 13.75 12.65
CA LYS A 192 2.89 14.30 12.61
C LYS A 192 2.85 15.82 12.40
N TYR A 193 3.80 16.56 12.97
CA TYR A 193 3.68 18.02 13.10
C TYR A 193 4.78 18.81 12.39
N GLU A 194 5.95 18.21 12.14
CA GLU A 194 7.08 18.90 11.50
C GLU A 194 7.28 18.48 10.03
N GLN A 195 6.93 17.24 9.68
CA GLN A 195 7.05 16.77 8.29
C GLN A 195 5.96 17.40 7.41
N ALA A 196 6.38 18.24 6.46
CA ALA A 196 5.48 18.79 5.46
C ALA A 196 4.86 17.68 4.60
N VAL A 197 3.58 17.87 4.24
CA VAL A 197 2.77 16.89 3.48
C VAL A 197 1.98 17.55 2.35
N ILE A 198 1.58 16.74 1.38
CA ILE A 198 0.48 17.05 0.46
C ILE A 198 -0.83 16.67 1.17
N PRO A 199 -1.73 17.62 1.47
CA PRO A 199 -2.97 17.33 2.18
C PRO A 199 -3.85 16.31 1.47
N ARG A 200 -4.67 15.58 2.22
CA ARG A 200 -5.73 14.76 1.65
C ARG A 200 -6.74 15.64 0.90
N ARG A 201 -7.28 15.08 -0.18
CA ARG A 201 -8.42 15.69 -0.87
C ARG A 201 -9.65 15.62 0.01
N GLN A 202 -10.45 16.67 -0.04
CA GLN A 202 -11.71 16.71 0.66
C GLN A 202 -12.79 15.99 -0.17
N PRO A 203 -13.80 15.36 0.45
CA PRO A 203 -14.80 14.57 -0.28
C PRO A 203 -15.50 15.30 -1.43
N HIS A 204 -15.79 16.59 -1.27
CA HIS A 204 -16.41 17.41 -2.31
C HIS A 204 -15.48 17.72 -3.50
N THR A 205 -14.18 17.41 -3.39
CA THR A 205 -13.17 17.57 -4.46
C THR A 205 -12.84 16.25 -5.16
N PHE A 206 -13.39 15.13 -4.67
CA PHE A 206 -13.21 13.83 -5.29
C PHE A 206 -13.72 13.86 -6.74
N GLN A 207 -12.89 13.35 -7.62
CA GLN A 207 -13.19 13.17 -9.03
C GLN A 207 -13.97 11.88 -9.23
N SER A 208 -14.79 11.86 -10.26
CA SER A 208 -15.57 10.70 -10.66
C SER A 208 -15.50 10.56 -12.18
N PHE A 209 -15.64 9.34 -12.68
CA PHE A 209 -15.73 9.13 -14.12
C PHE A 209 -17.03 9.74 -14.66
N THR A 210 -16.88 10.77 -15.48
CA THR A 210 -17.99 11.47 -16.16
C THR A 210 -18.31 10.85 -17.51
N ASN A 211 -19.34 11.35 -18.21
CA ASN A 211 -19.76 10.86 -19.54
C ASN A 211 -20.16 9.37 -19.55
N ILE A 212 -20.66 8.87 -18.43
CA ILE A 212 -21.27 7.54 -18.32
C ILE A 212 -22.65 7.61 -19.00
N PRO A 213 -22.95 6.77 -20.01
CA PRO A 213 -24.30 6.69 -20.57
C PRO A 213 -25.34 6.36 -19.49
N GLU A 214 -26.41 7.13 -19.41
CA GLU A 214 -27.41 7.03 -18.32
C GLU A 214 -28.33 5.82 -18.45
N ASP A 215 -28.54 5.35 -19.68
CA ASP A 215 -29.49 4.29 -20.07
C ASP A 215 -28.82 2.95 -20.43
N VAL A 216 -27.49 2.86 -20.29
CA VAL A 216 -26.72 1.65 -20.60
C VAL A 216 -26.33 0.92 -19.32
N PHE A 217 -26.93 -0.26 -19.12
CA PHE A 217 -26.70 -1.09 -17.96
C PHE A 217 -26.30 -2.52 -18.32
N TYR A 218 -25.25 -3.01 -17.68
CA TYR A 218 -24.73 -4.36 -17.84
C TYR A 218 -24.95 -5.20 -16.57
N SER A 219 -25.15 -6.48 -16.76
CA SER A 219 -25.18 -7.48 -15.69
C SER A 219 -23.77 -7.84 -15.19
N VAL A 220 -23.69 -8.46 -14.02
CA VAL A 220 -22.42 -8.98 -13.48
C VAL A 220 -21.88 -10.11 -14.37
N GLU A 221 -22.77 -10.92 -14.97
CA GLU A 221 -22.43 -11.99 -15.91
C GLU A 221 -21.86 -11.46 -17.23
N GLU A 222 -22.34 -10.30 -17.71
CA GLU A 222 -21.73 -9.60 -18.84
C GLU A 222 -20.35 -9.10 -18.45
N LEU A 223 -20.22 -8.33 -17.36
CA LEU A 223 -18.93 -7.83 -16.88
C LEU A 223 -17.88 -8.96 -16.76
N THR A 224 -18.25 -10.10 -16.18
CA THR A 224 -17.34 -11.23 -15.94
C THR A 224 -16.76 -11.84 -17.23
N ARG A 225 -17.48 -11.75 -18.37
CA ARG A 225 -16.99 -12.21 -19.68
C ARG A 225 -15.85 -11.33 -20.21
N HIS A 226 -15.81 -10.07 -19.83
CA HIS A 226 -14.81 -9.08 -20.24
C HIS A 226 -13.59 -9.05 -19.31
N ASN A 227 -13.10 -10.23 -18.91
CA ASN A 227 -11.96 -10.39 -18.00
C ASN A 227 -10.58 -10.40 -18.67
N GLY A 228 -10.56 -10.32 -20.01
CA GLY A 228 -9.33 -10.36 -20.81
C GLY A 228 -8.81 -11.76 -21.18
N ASN A 229 -9.50 -12.83 -20.79
CA ASN A 229 -9.16 -14.20 -21.22
C ASN A 229 -9.61 -14.49 -22.67
N ASP A 230 -10.69 -13.86 -23.12
CA ASP A 230 -11.13 -13.92 -24.51
C ASP A 230 -10.57 -12.70 -25.27
N PRO A 231 -9.61 -12.88 -26.19
CA PRO A 231 -9.01 -11.77 -26.93
C PRO A 231 -9.98 -11.11 -27.92
N THR A 232 -11.15 -11.70 -28.17
CA THR A 232 -12.19 -11.11 -29.04
C THR A 232 -13.09 -10.12 -28.30
N LEU A 233 -13.04 -10.13 -26.96
CA LEU A 233 -13.79 -9.20 -26.12
C LEU A 233 -12.87 -8.11 -25.55
N PRO A 234 -13.34 -6.86 -25.46
CA PRO A 234 -12.60 -5.82 -24.77
C PRO A 234 -12.48 -6.15 -23.27
N LEU A 235 -11.44 -5.64 -22.62
CA LEU A 235 -11.27 -5.74 -21.17
C LEU A 235 -12.15 -4.70 -20.48
N TRP A 236 -13.00 -5.13 -19.56
CA TRP A 236 -13.81 -4.24 -18.73
C TRP A 236 -13.42 -4.37 -17.26
N LEU A 237 -13.66 -3.32 -16.50
CA LEU A 237 -13.77 -3.36 -15.05
C LEU A 237 -14.90 -2.45 -14.60
N SER A 238 -15.44 -2.70 -13.42
CA SER A 238 -16.38 -1.78 -12.78
C SER A 238 -15.75 -1.17 -11.55
N ILE A 239 -15.95 0.14 -11.35
CA ILE A 239 -15.57 0.87 -10.15
C ILE A 239 -16.75 1.70 -9.69
N ASN A 240 -17.18 1.50 -8.44
CA ASN A 240 -18.31 2.19 -7.85
C ASN A 240 -19.56 2.11 -8.76
N GLY A 241 -19.80 0.92 -9.34
CA GLY A 241 -20.90 0.64 -10.25
C GLY A 241 -20.75 1.23 -11.66
N LYS A 242 -19.65 1.91 -11.99
CA LYS A 242 -19.35 2.47 -13.31
C LYS A 242 -18.46 1.52 -14.09
N ILE A 243 -18.86 1.15 -15.30
CA ILE A 243 -18.08 0.24 -16.14
C ILE A 243 -17.16 1.05 -17.05
N LEU A 244 -15.87 0.71 -16.99
CA LEU A 244 -14.81 1.24 -17.83
C LEU A 244 -14.34 0.15 -18.78
N GLU A 245 -14.27 0.49 -20.06
CA GLU A 245 -13.70 -0.34 -21.12
C GLU A 245 -12.27 0.11 -21.44
N HIS A 246 -11.34 -0.85 -21.54
CA HIS A 246 -10.00 -0.59 -22.06
C HIS A 246 -9.98 -0.68 -23.59
N SER A 247 -9.47 0.34 -24.27
CA SER A 247 -9.39 0.46 -25.74
C SER A 247 -8.39 -0.52 -26.40
N GLY A 248 -7.89 -1.53 -25.69
CA GLY A 248 -6.79 -2.39 -26.12
C GLY A 248 -5.39 -1.76 -26.04
N LEU A 249 -4.37 -2.52 -26.44
CA LEU A 249 -2.98 -2.05 -26.50
C LEU A 249 -2.74 -1.21 -27.75
N PRO A 250 -1.90 -0.16 -27.68
CA PRO A 250 -1.48 0.55 -28.88
C PRO A 250 -0.60 -0.36 -29.77
N PRO A 251 -0.29 0.05 -31.02
CA PRO A 251 0.70 -0.62 -31.85
C PRO A 251 2.05 -0.80 -31.13
N VAL A 252 2.80 -1.86 -31.48
CA VAL A 252 4.07 -2.21 -30.82
C VAL A 252 5.13 -1.11 -30.93
N ASP A 253 5.09 -0.33 -32.02
CA ASP A 253 5.97 0.81 -32.28
C ASP A 253 5.53 2.10 -31.57
N HIS A 254 4.39 2.10 -30.87
CA HIS A 254 3.94 3.24 -30.09
C HIS A 254 4.85 3.48 -28.87
N PRO A 255 5.26 4.73 -28.56
CA PRO A 255 6.17 5.02 -27.44
C PRO A 255 5.69 4.52 -26.07
N GLU A 256 4.38 4.37 -25.89
CA GLU A 256 3.77 3.94 -24.63
C GLU A 256 3.49 2.43 -24.56
N TYR A 257 3.78 1.65 -25.60
CA TYR A 257 3.37 0.25 -25.70
C TYR A 257 3.79 -0.58 -24.48
N GLU A 258 5.05 -0.52 -24.06
CA GLU A 258 5.54 -1.31 -22.91
C GLU A 258 4.97 -0.83 -21.56
N PHE A 259 4.60 0.44 -21.45
CA PHE A 259 3.89 0.93 -20.27
C PHE A 259 2.46 0.41 -20.26
N GLN A 260 1.72 0.57 -21.36
CA GLN A 260 0.34 0.10 -21.49
C GLN A 260 0.24 -1.42 -21.36
N LYS A 261 1.17 -2.18 -21.93
CA LYS A 261 1.26 -3.64 -21.77
C LYS A 261 1.36 -4.06 -20.31
N ARG A 262 2.14 -3.34 -19.49
CA ARG A 262 2.24 -3.60 -18.04
C ARG A 262 0.92 -3.29 -17.32
N ILE A 263 0.30 -2.15 -17.61
CA ILE A 263 -1.01 -1.78 -17.03
C ILE A 263 -2.09 -2.77 -17.42
N TYR A 264 -2.16 -3.15 -18.70
CA TYR A 264 -3.12 -4.11 -19.24
C TYR A 264 -2.93 -5.50 -18.62
N THR A 265 -1.69 -5.99 -18.52
CA THR A 265 -1.39 -7.28 -17.88
C THR A 265 -1.79 -7.28 -16.41
N PHE A 266 -1.51 -6.18 -15.69
CA PHE A 266 -1.97 -6.02 -14.31
C PHE A 266 -3.50 -6.02 -14.22
N ALA A 267 -4.18 -5.28 -15.11
CA ALA A 267 -5.63 -5.19 -15.13
C ALA A 267 -6.27 -6.56 -15.41
N ILE A 268 -5.81 -7.32 -16.41
CA ILE A 268 -6.29 -8.69 -16.67
C ILE A 268 -6.11 -9.58 -15.44
N SER A 269 -4.90 -9.61 -14.87
CA SER A 269 -4.58 -10.56 -13.80
C SER A 269 -5.30 -10.27 -12.47
N ARG A 270 -5.73 -9.02 -12.23
CA ARG A 270 -6.23 -8.59 -10.92
C ARG A 270 -7.64 -8.00 -10.94
N LEU A 271 -8.02 -7.31 -12.01
CA LEU A 271 -9.16 -6.40 -12.05
C LEU A 271 -10.22 -6.78 -13.10
N GLY A 272 -9.82 -7.42 -14.20
CA GLY A 272 -10.65 -7.68 -15.36
C GLY A 272 -11.94 -8.43 -15.02
N GLY A 273 -13.04 -7.91 -15.54
CA GLY A 273 -14.38 -8.47 -15.40
C GLY A 273 -14.92 -8.47 -13.97
N ARG A 274 -14.52 -7.51 -13.13
CA ARG A 274 -14.93 -7.43 -11.72
C ARG A 274 -15.38 -6.03 -11.33
N GLU A 275 -16.22 -5.94 -10.31
CA GLU A 275 -16.39 -4.72 -9.51
C GLU A 275 -15.21 -4.63 -8.54
N VAL A 276 -14.35 -3.62 -8.73
CA VAL A 276 -13.03 -3.56 -8.09
C VAL A 276 -13.01 -2.66 -6.86
N THR A 277 -14.10 -1.98 -6.49
CA THR A 277 -14.07 -1.01 -5.37
C THR A 277 -13.51 -1.61 -4.09
N GLN A 278 -13.97 -2.80 -3.68
CA GLN A 278 -13.47 -3.45 -2.46
C GLN A 278 -12.01 -3.90 -2.58
N ILE A 279 -11.63 -4.43 -3.74
CA ILE A 279 -10.23 -4.84 -4.00
C ILE A 279 -9.33 -3.61 -3.89
N MET A 280 -9.72 -2.51 -4.53
CA MET A 280 -8.97 -1.26 -4.52
C MET A 280 -8.97 -0.58 -3.16
N ALA A 281 -10.02 -0.73 -2.35
CA ALA A 281 -10.04 -0.26 -0.95
C ALA A 281 -8.93 -0.90 -0.10
N LYS A 282 -8.61 -2.18 -0.36
CA LYS A 282 -7.50 -2.87 0.28
C LYS A 282 -6.14 -2.41 -0.29
N VAL A 283 -6.04 -2.25 -1.60
CA VAL A 283 -4.80 -1.80 -2.27
C VAL A 283 -4.43 -0.36 -1.88
N PHE A 284 -5.43 0.53 -1.79
CA PHE A 284 -5.30 1.94 -1.45
C PHE A 284 -5.62 2.24 0.02
N TYR A 285 -5.40 1.25 0.90
CA TYR A 285 -5.67 1.34 2.33
C TYR A 285 -5.54 2.78 2.89
N GLU A 286 -6.62 3.26 3.48
CA GLU A 286 -6.76 4.60 4.03
C GLU A 286 -7.25 4.48 5.47
N PRO A 287 -6.42 4.86 6.47
CA PRO A 287 -6.78 4.80 7.89
C PRO A 287 -8.07 5.52 8.28
N LEU A 288 -8.57 6.47 7.46
CA LEU A 288 -9.88 7.10 7.68
C LEU A 288 -11.07 6.14 7.55
N TYR A 289 -10.89 4.92 7.04
CA TYR A 289 -11.96 3.94 6.88
C TYR A 289 -11.56 2.59 7.47
N VAL A 290 -12.52 1.88 8.06
CA VAL A 290 -12.32 0.49 8.49
C VAL A 290 -12.08 -0.40 7.26
N ILE A 291 -11.16 -1.37 7.35
CA ILE A 291 -10.93 -2.31 6.25
C ILE A 291 -12.21 -3.08 5.93
N PRO A 292 -12.68 -3.07 4.68
CA PRO A 292 -13.88 -3.79 4.28
C PRO A 292 -13.62 -5.32 4.20
N SER A 293 -14.44 -6.12 4.89
CA SER A 293 -14.53 -7.58 4.67
C SER A 293 -15.33 -7.90 3.43
N ASN A 294 -16.34 -7.09 3.14
CA ASN A 294 -17.23 -7.25 2.01
C ASN A 294 -17.66 -5.87 1.47
N ASP A 295 -18.38 -5.87 0.35
CA ASP A 295 -18.82 -4.65 -0.33
C ASP A 295 -19.75 -3.76 0.51
N LYS A 296 -20.52 -4.34 1.45
CA LYS A 296 -21.45 -3.59 2.30
C LYS A 296 -20.75 -2.76 3.38
N ASP A 297 -19.49 -3.10 3.69
CA ASP A 297 -18.69 -2.36 4.67
C ASP A 297 -18.17 -1.03 4.11
N LEU A 298 -18.32 -0.80 2.80
CA LEU A 298 -17.90 0.43 2.12
C LEU A 298 -18.99 1.49 2.16
N CYS A 299 -18.80 2.53 2.98
CA CYS A 299 -19.64 3.73 2.92
C CYS A 299 -19.45 4.49 1.59
N GLU A 300 -20.42 5.32 1.23
CA GLU A 300 -20.40 6.10 -0.02
C GLU A 300 -19.14 6.95 -0.17
N GLN A 301 -18.70 7.59 0.91
CA GLN A 301 -17.49 8.42 0.90
C GLN A 301 -16.23 7.58 0.64
N HIS A 302 -16.14 6.37 1.20
CA HIS A 302 -15.02 5.47 0.93
C HIS A 302 -15.04 5.02 -0.54
N ARG A 303 -16.21 4.65 -1.07
CA ARG A 303 -16.36 4.30 -2.49
C ARG A 303 -15.92 5.45 -3.41
N ALA A 304 -16.34 6.67 -3.12
CA ALA A 304 -15.95 7.87 -3.86
C ALA A 304 -14.45 8.16 -3.76
N HIS A 305 -13.84 7.97 -2.58
CA HIS A 305 -12.39 8.10 -2.41
C HIS A 305 -11.61 7.09 -3.27
N ILE A 306 -12.05 5.83 -3.30
CA ILE A 306 -11.40 4.79 -4.12
C ILE A 306 -11.56 5.07 -5.61
N GLU A 307 -12.73 5.57 -6.01
CA GLU A 307 -12.96 6.03 -7.38
C GLU A 307 -12.04 7.20 -7.75
N ASP A 308 -11.89 8.21 -6.88
CA ASP A 308 -11.00 9.36 -7.10
C ASP A 308 -9.54 8.94 -7.26
N ASP A 309 -9.06 8.03 -6.40
CA ASP A 309 -7.70 7.50 -6.47
C ASP A 309 -7.46 6.71 -7.77
N LEU A 310 -8.45 5.92 -8.22
CA LEU A 310 -8.37 5.22 -9.50
C LEU A 310 -8.48 6.19 -10.68
N TYR A 311 -9.36 7.19 -10.60
CA TYR A 311 -9.52 8.25 -11.59
C TYR A 311 -8.20 8.98 -11.81
N CYS A 312 -7.47 9.36 -10.76
CA CYS A 312 -6.18 10.04 -10.95
C CYS A 312 -5.08 9.17 -11.56
N ARG A 313 -5.18 7.83 -11.42
CA ARG A 313 -4.25 6.90 -12.08
C ARG A 313 -4.62 6.68 -13.55
N ILE A 314 -5.90 6.70 -13.88
CA ILE A 314 -6.40 6.49 -15.24
C ILE A 314 -6.38 7.80 -16.04
N ASN A 315 -6.79 8.92 -15.47
CA ASN A 315 -6.94 10.21 -16.14
C ASN A 315 -5.62 11.01 -16.23
N ASN A 316 -4.47 10.35 -16.17
CA ASN A 316 -3.20 10.99 -16.49
C ASN A 316 -2.98 10.99 -18.01
N ASP A 317 -2.06 11.81 -18.51
CA ASP A 317 -1.84 11.99 -19.95
C ASP A 317 -1.48 10.69 -20.68
N GLN A 318 -0.85 9.73 -19.98
CA GLN A 318 -0.42 8.45 -20.56
C GLN A 318 -1.55 7.40 -20.61
N ASN A 319 -2.59 7.54 -19.78
CA ASN A 319 -3.62 6.50 -19.62
C ASN A 319 -5.02 6.92 -20.07
N LYS A 320 -5.32 8.22 -20.09
CA LYS A 320 -6.70 8.72 -20.26
C LYS A 320 -7.35 8.31 -21.58
N SER A 321 -6.56 8.09 -22.63
CA SER A 321 -7.03 7.68 -23.96
C SER A 321 -7.39 6.19 -24.05
N TYR A 322 -6.94 5.37 -23.10
CA TYR A 322 -7.12 3.92 -23.13
C TYR A 322 -8.31 3.44 -22.31
N TRP A 323 -8.97 4.30 -21.53
CA TRP A 323 -10.11 3.92 -20.71
C TRP A 323 -11.32 4.78 -21.05
N LYS A 324 -12.42 4.12 -21.42
CA LYS A 324 -13.66 4.77 -21.77
C LYS A 324 -14.78 4.31 -20.81
N PRO A 325 -15.50 5.23 -20.17
CA PRO A 325 -16.71 4.88 -19.46
C PRO A 325 -17.81 4.48 -20.45
N ILE A 326 -18.42 3.30 -20.28
CA ILE A 326 -19.38 2.71 -21.24
C ILE A 326 -20.78 2.44 -20.69
N GLY A 327 -20.97 2.49 -19.37
CA GLY A 327 -22.27 2.29 -18.74
C GLY A 327 -22.15 2.01 -17.26
N ARG A 328 -23.18 1.39 -16.69
CA ARG A 328 -23.27 1.06 -15.26
C ARG A 328 -23.58 -0.41 -15.03
N LEU A 329 -23.20 -0.92 -13.87
CA LEU A 329 -23.73 -2.19 -13.40
C LEU A 329 -25.21 -2.04 -13.03
N ARG A 330 -26.03 -3.04 -13.39
CA ARG A 330 -27.40 -3.15 -12.89
C ARG A 330 -27.35 -3.35 -11.38
N VAL A 331 -27.99 -2.45 -10.64
CA VAL A 331 -28.25 -2.67 -9.22
C VAL A 331 -29.21 -3.86 -9.13
N SER A 332 -28.80 -4.93 -8.46
CA SER A 332 -29.72 -6.04 -8.21
C SER A 332 -30.67 -5.62 -7.09
N ASP A 333 -31.98 -5.69 -7.36
CA ASP A 333 -33.04 -5.33 -6.41
C ASP A 333 -32.97 -6.12 -5.08
N SER A 334 -32.16 -7.18 -5.02
CA SER A 334 -31.93 -8.02 -3.84
C SER A 334 -31.00 -7.41 -2.78
N SER A 335 -30.59 -6.13 -2.95
CA SER A 335 -29.66 -5.45 -2.03
C SER A 335 -30.18 -4.14 -1.42
N LEU A 336 -31.46 -3.82 -1.62
CA LEU A 336 -32.17 -2.74 -0.92
C LEU A 336 -32.97 -3.26 0.28
#